data_AF-A0AAN8WH85-F1
#
_entry.id   AF-A0AAN8WH85-F1
#
_cell.length_a   1.000
_cell.length_b   1.000
_cell.length_c   1.000
_cell.angle_alpha   90.00
_cell.angle_beta   90.00
_cell.angle_gamma   90.00
#
_symmetry.space_group_name_H-M   'P 1'
#
loop_
_entity.id
_entity.type
_entity.pdbx_description
1 polymer ?
#
loop_
_entity_poly.entity_id
_entity_poly.type
_entity_poly.pdbx_seq_one_letter_code
_entity_poly.pdbx_strand_id
1 'polypeptide(L)'
;DLQTELKTLQSKQTNAFTVFGRWVQPLLDKIEVAFQQNLFKKKPIGPLGAYIEVLDSGWAHIAEQVIGVNISAFCVDNQDDAQVLDSLFESTKPSKIISRFRPRHDARLIAEHSVMSSTYKSLWSILKISNDVVANILIDRYQLETTLLIPTADEAGAILKDRNTVPQNCKLAYTLRGDRYFPDPNYRVYSGHGSTQTRFLQTSVADKARAVESDISRLKYESDRVAAELKTLSGECAELRRQEKDSNQKLNGKKVKVRSLRQKLTELEGQEEPPPPSLSLLEEDIKKQEAYLADATDALSKTKEQIQVTTAEFTVANGAYSEAMRSIEQTKEEANDIMEKIKNLIAKEKEMKRTESLLKQQMKKQVEKTNETEKRHTEMQEKLQKETEAANNLLPRIDTDR
;
A
#
# COMPACT_ATOMS: atom_id res chain seq x y z
N ASP A 1 3.03 16.14 6.72
CA ASP A 1 3.47 17.03 7.81
C ASP A 1 2.27 17.40 8.68
N LEU A 2 2.02 16.61 9.72
CA LEU A 2 0.79 16.63 10.55
C LEU A 2 0.66 17.93 11.38
N GLN A 3 1.78 18.50 11.82
CA GLN A 3 1.79 19.76 12.58
C GLN A 3 1.23 20.92 11.76
N THR A 4 1.62 21.01 10.50
CA THR A 4 1.11 22.03 9.60
C THR A 4 -0.38 21.79 9.31
N GLU A 5 -0.87 20.54 9.37
CA GLU A 5 -2.29 20.19 9.14
C GLU A 5 -3.14 20.61 10.34
N LEU A 6 -2.67 20.32 11.54
CA LEU A 6 -3.27 20.79 12.79
C LEU A 6 -3.43 22.32 12.80
N LYS A 7 -2.38 23.05 12.40
CA LYS A 7 -2.42 24.52 12.31
C LYS A 7 -3.46 25.04 11.32
N THR A 8 -3.67 24.33 10.20
CA THR A 8 -4.71 24.68 9.22
C THR A 8 -6.12 24.42 9.79
N LEU A 9 -6.32 23.26 10.44
CA LEU A 9 -7.61 22.89 11.05
C LEU A 9 -8.01 23.81 12.21
N GLN A 10 -7.03 24.38 12.93
CA GLN A 10 -7.25 25.34 14.02
C GLN A 10 -7.53 26.77 13.56
N SER A 11 -7.35 27.08 12.26
CA SER A 11 -7.60 28.42 11.73
C SER A 11 -9.10 28.66 11.48
N LYS A 12 -9.58 29.90 11.75
CA LYS A 12 -11.01 30.31 11.75
C LYS A 12 -11.74 30.22 10.39
N GLN A 13 -11.11 29.70 9.35
CA GLN A 13 -11.63 29.62 7.99
C GLN A 13 -11.73 28.16 7.55
N THR A 14 -12.41 27.33 8.35
CA THR A 14 -12.50 25.88 8.10
C THR A 14 -13.80 25.55 7.38
N ASN A 15 -13.72 25.49 6.04
CA ASN A 15 -14.78 24.96 5.20
C ASN A 15 -14.81 23.41 5.31
N ALA A 16 -15.96 22.78 5.07
CA ALA A 16 -16.08 21.31 5.01
C ALA A 16 -15.04 20.65 4.08
N PHE A 17 -14.57 21.40 3.08
CA PHE A 17 -13.57 20.99 2.09
C PHE A 17 -12.13 20.88 2.64
N THR A 18 -11.79 21.59 3.71
CA THR A 18 -10.41 21.61 4.28
C THR A 18 -10.01 20.23 4.82
N VAL A 19 -10.99 19.43 5.26
CA VAL A 19 -10.78 18.09 5.81
C VAL A 19 -10.18 17.13 4.77
N PHE A 20 -10.42 17.34 3.48
CA PHE A 20 -9.96 16.48 2.39
C PHE A 20 -8.56 16.82 1.86
N GLY A 21 -7.99 17.94 2.31
CA GLY A 21 -6.62 18.34 1.99
C GLY A 21 -6.48 19.83 1.71
N ARG A 22 -5.29 20.39 1.99
CA ARG A 22 -5.01 21.82 1.76
C ARG A 22 -5.08 22.24 0.29
N TRP A 23 -4.86 21.29 -0.62
CA TRP A 23 -4.90 21.52 -2.07
C TRP A 23 -6.33 21.65 -2.62
N VAL A 24 -7.36 21.27 -1.85
CA VAL A 24 -8.74 21.20 -2.33
C VAL A 24 -9.31 22.58 -2.62
N GLN A 25 -9.18 23.54 -1.69
CA GLN A 25 -9.75 24.88 -1.89
C GLN A 25 -9.10 25.61 -3.10
N PRO A 26 -7.76 25.66 -3.24
CA PRO A 26 -7.14 26.25 -4.44
C PRO A 26 -7.57 25.58 -5.75
N LEU A 27 -7.82 24.26 -5.73
CA LEU A 27 -8.32 23.56 -6.91
C LEU A 27 -9.76 23.94 -7.22
N LEU A 28 -10.64 24.04 -6.22
CA LEU A 28 -12.03 24.45 -6.41
C LEU A 28 -12.10 25.84 -7.06
N ASP A 29 -11.24 26.77 -6.61
CA ASP A 29 -11.15 28.11 -7.18
C ASP A 29 -10.71 28.07 -8.65
N LYS A 30 -9.71 27.24 -8.99
CA LYS A 30 -9.27 27.02 -10.38
C LYS A 30 -10.35 26.37 -11.25
N ILE A 31 -11.09 25.40 -10.70
CA ILE A 31 -12.20 24.74 -11.40
C ILE A 31 -13.29 25.76 -11.72
N GLU A 32 -13.62 26.64 -10.77
CA GLU A 32 -14.62 27.70 -10.96
C GLU A 32 -14.21 28.64 -12.10
N VAL A 33 -12.97 29.11 -12.11
CA VAL A 33 -12.43 29.97 -13.18
C VAL A 33 -12.47 29.26 -14.53
N ALA A 34 -11.99 28.02 -14.61
CA ALA A 34 -11.99 27.24 -15.85
C ALA A 34 -13.40 26.94 -16.37
N PHE A 35 -14.36 26.72 -15.47
CA PHE A 35 -15.77 26.53 -15.84
C PHE A 35 -16.39 27.81 -16.40
N GLN A 36 -16.12 28.96 -15.77
CA GLN A 36 -16.55 30.28 -16.28
C GLN A 36 -15.95 30.61 -17.66
N GLN A 37 -14.74 30.10 -17.93
CA GLN A 37 -14.09 30.20 -19.24
C GLN A 37 -14.60 29.18 -20.27
N ASN A 38 -15.63 28.38 -19.95
CA ASN A 38 -16.20 27.33 -20.80
C ASN A 38 -15.18 26.25 -21.23
N LEU A 39 -14.12 26.03 -20.43
CA LEU A 39 -13.16 24.95 -20.69
C LEU A 39 -13.76 23.59 -20.36
N PHE A 40 -14.64 23.53 -19.36
CA PHE A 40 -15.38 22.33 -18.99
C PHE A 40 -16.77 22.31 -19.65
N LYS A 41 -17.15 21.15 -20.18
CA LYS A 41 -18.54 20.89 -20.65
C LYS A 41 -19.48 20.75 -19.46
N LYS A 42 -19.05 20.04 -18.42
CA LYS A 42 -19.74 19.99 -17.13
C LYS A 42 -18.76 20.20 -15.99
N LYS A 43 -19.19 20.97 -14.99
CA LYS A 43 -18.38 21.28 -13.82
C LYS A 43 -18.05 19.99 -13.04
N PRO A 44 -16.76 19.72 -12.76
CA PRO A 44 -16.36 18.62 -11.88
C PRO A 44 -17.03 18.68 -10.50
N ILE A 45 -17.36 17.53 -9.93
CA ILE A 45 -18.03 17.40 -8.62
C ILE A 45 -17.07 16.71 -7.66
N GLY A 46 -16.66 17.38 -6.59
CA GLY A 46 -15.80 16.76 -5.59
C GLY A 46 -15.29 17.74 -4.54
N PRO A 47 -14.53 17.24 -3.55
CA PRO A 47 -14.27 15.82 -3.27
C PRO A 47 -15.55 15.06 -2.87
N LEU A 48 -15.66 13.76 -3.19
CA LEU A 48 -16.89 12.98 -2.97
C LEU A 48 -17.42 13.09 -1.52
N GLY A 49 -16.52 12.97 -0.54
CA GLY A 49 -16.89 12.99 0.88
C GLY A 49 -17.54 14.29 1.35
N ALA A 50 -17.34 15.41 0.65
CA ALA A 50 -18.00 16.68 1.01
C ALA A 50 -19.51 16.65 0.79
N TYR A 51 -20.03 15.66 0.07
CA TYR A 51 -21.45 15.47 -0.22
C TYR A 51 -22.08 14.32 0.60
N ILE A 52 -21.33 13.74 1.54
CA ILE A 52 -21.73 12.56 2.32
C ILE A 52 -21.82 12.95 3.79
N GLU A 53 -23.00 12.83 4.37
CA GLU A 53 -23.25 13.00 5.80
C GLU A 53 -23.59 11.62 6.41
N VAL A 54 -22.90 11.24 7.49
CA VAL A 54 -23.14 9.98 8.20
C VAL A 54 -24.14 10.24 9.33
N LEU A 55 -25.31 9.60 9.26
CA LEU A 55 -26.39 9.72 10.25
C LEU A 55 -26.11 8.91 11.52
N ASP A 56 -25.35 7.83 11.40
CA ASP A 56 -24.96 6.95 12.50
C ASP A 56 -23.44 6.98 12.68
N SER A 57 -22.96 7.90 13.52
CA SER A 57 -21.53 8.20 13.66
C SER A 57 -20.70 7.01 14.13
N GLY A 58 -21.32 6.01 14.79
CA GLY A 58 -20.65 4.76 15.19
C GLY A 58 -20.12 3.94 14.01
N TRP A 59 -20.65 4.17 12.81
CA TRP A 59 -20.28 3.48 11.58
C TRP A 59 -19.51 4.36 10.59
N ALA A 60 -19.17 5.59 10.95
CA ALA A 60 -18.53 6.55 10.05
C ALA A 60 -17.17 6.05 9.55
N HIS A 61 -16.38 5.37 10.39
CA HIS A 61 -15.11 4.77 9.98
C HIS A 61 -15.30 3.65 8.94
N ILE A 62 -16.38 2.88 9.04
CA ILE A 62 -16.70 1.84 8.06
C ILE A 62 -17.09 2.47 6.72
N ALA A 63 -17.92 3.52 6.73
CA ALA A 63 -18.25 4.26 5.51
C ALA A 63 -16.99 4.79 4.81
N GLU A 64 -16.06 5.37 5.56
CA GLU A 64 -14.76 5.79 5.01
C GLU A 64 -13.92 4.65 4.47
N GLN A 65 -13.83 3.54 5.22
CA GLN A 65 -13.07 2.36 4.81
C GLN A 65 -13.59 1.81 3.48
N VAL A 66 -14.90 1.75 3.30
CA VAL A 66 -15.53 1.24 2.07
C VAL A 66 -15.29 2.16 0.88
N ILE A 67 -15.44 3.47 1.06
CA ILE A 67 -15.20 4.45 -0.03
C ILE A 67 -13.70 4.55 -0.36
N GLY A 68 -12.86 4.42 0.66
CA GLY A 68 -11.41 4.39 0.57
C GLY A 68 -10.82 5.69 0.05
N VAL A 69 -9.73 5.58 -0.71
CA VAL A 69 -8.96 6.73 -1.24
C VAL A 69 -9.79 7.71 -2.07
N ASN A 70 -10.87 7.23 -2.69
CA ASN A 70 -11.74 8.03 -3.53
C ASN A 70 -12.67 8.97 -2.76
N ILE A 71 -12.68 8.91 -1.44
CA ILE A 71 -13.43 9.88 -0.64
C ILE A 71 -12.97 11.33 -0.91
N SER A 72 -11.69 11.49 -1.28
CA SER A 72 -11.08 12.75 -1.70
C SER A 72 -11.12 12.98 -3.23
N ALA A 73 -11.72 12.08 -3.99
CA ALA A 73 -11.71 12.13 -5.45
C ALA A 73 -12.71 13.13 -6.02
N PHE A 74 -12.40 13.63 -7.22
CA PHE A 74 -13.31 14.43 -8.03
C PHE A 74 -13.96 13.58 -9.13
N CYS A 75 -15.26 13.76 -9.34
CA CYS A 75 -15.98 13.18 -10.45
C CYS A 75 -16.07 14.15 -11.63
N VAL A 76 -15.86 13.64 -12.83
CA VAL A 76 -16.00 14.36 -14.11
C VAL A 76 -16.92 13.59 -15.04
N ASP A 77 -17.66 14.30 -15.90
CA ASP A 77 -18.71 13.72 -16.74
C ASP A 77 -18.15 12.90 -17.92
N ASN A 78 -16.99 13.30 -18.45
CA ASN A 78 -16.44 12.73 -19.67
C ASN A 78 -14.90 12.85 -19.70
N GLN A 79 -14.29 12.24 -20.70
CA GLN A 79 -12.83 12.19 -20.85
C GLN A 79 -12.21 13.56 -21.13
N ASP A 80 -12.91 14.45 -21.84
CA ASP A 80 -12.39 15.79 -22.17
C ASP A 80 -12.31 16.64 -20.90
N ASP A 81 -13.38 16.66 -20.10
CA ASP A 81 -13.39 17.31 -18.79
C ASP A 81 -12.34 16.71 -17.85
N ALA A 82 -12.07 15.41 -17.94
CA ALA A 82 -11.00 14.78 -17.19
C ALA A 82 -9.61 15.32 -17.56
N GLN A 83 -9.37 15.61 -18.84
CA GLN A 83 -8.11 16.21 -19.31
C GLN A 83 -7.97 17.66 -18.86
N VAL A 84 -9.07 18.43 -18.90
CA VAL A 84 -9.09 19.81 -18.39
C VAL A 84 -8.77 19.82 -16.90
N LEU A 85 -9.43 18.97 -16.11
CA LEU A 85 -9.15 18.84 -14.68
C LEU A 85 -7.69 18.43 -14.43
N ASP A 86 -7.16 17.50 -15.24
CA ASP A 86 -5.76 17.08 -15.14
C ASP A 86 -4.75 18.20 -15.36
N SER A 87 -5.08 19.17 -16.22
CA SER A 87 -4.24 20.33 -16.51
C SER A 87 -4.20 21.35 -15.35
N LEU A 88 -5.18 21.31 -14.44
CA LEU A 88 -5.24 22.21 -13.29
C LEU A 88 -4.37 21.76 -12.12
N PHE A 89 -3.89 20.52 -12.12
CA PHE A 89 -3.00 19.99 -11.09
C PHE A 89 -1.54 20.39 -11.33
N GLU A 90 -0.90 20.98 -10.32
CA GLU A 90 0.49 21.45 -10.41
C GLU A 90 1.53 20.37 -10.10
N SER A 91 1.23 19.41 -9.21
CA SER A 91 2.22 18.43 -8.76
C SER A 91 1.59 17.08 -8.39
N THR A 92 0.67 17.07 -7.43
CA THR A 92 -0.06 15.87 -7.01
C THR A 92 -1.42 15.80 -7.70
N LYS A 93 -1.65 14.73 -8.47
CA LYS A 93 -2.95 14.45 -9.08
C LYS A 93 -3.79 13.60 -8.11
N PRO A 94 -4.81 14.16 -7.45
CA PRO A 94 -5.76 13.38 -6.68
C PRO A 94 -6.50 12.39 -7.57
N SER A 95 -7.09 11.37 -6.94
CA SER A 95 -7.92 10.40 -7.66
C SER A 95 -9.09 11.11 -8.34
N LYS A 96 -9.45 10.64 -9.54
CA LYS A 96 -10.63 11.12 -10.27
C LYS A 96 -11.48 9.97 -10.77
N ILE A 97 -12.78 10.22 -10.81
CA ILE A 97 -13.80 9.29 -11.29
C ILE A 97 -14.40 9.87 -12.56
N ILE A 98 -14.25 9.17 -13.67
CA ILE A 98 -14.96 9.52 -14.90
C ILE A 98 -16.27 8.73 -14.88
N SER A 99 -17.38 9.44 -14.75
CA SER A 99 -18.73 8.88 -14.75
C SER A 99 -19.68 9.88 -15.35
N ARG A 100 -20.48 9.46 -16.33
CA ARG A 100 -21.45 10.33 -16.99
C ARG A 100 -22.47 10.81 -15.96
N PHE A 101 -22.68 12.12 -15.89
CA PHE A 101 -23.64 12.70 -14.96
C PHE A 101 -25.05 12.34 -15.41
N ARG A 102 -25.75 11.61 -14.54
CA ARG A 102 -27.12 11.17 -14.71
C ARG A 102 -27.96 11.68 -13.53
N PRO A 103 -29.28 11.81 -13.69
CA PRO A 103 -30.19 11.97 -12.56
C PRO A 103 -30.00 10.86 -11.53
N ARG A 104 -30.40 11.11 -10.27
CA ARG A 104 -30.34 10.10 -9.21
C ARG A 104 -31.08 8.83 -9.62
N HIS A 105 -30.50 7.68 -9.31
CA HIS A 105 -31.17 6.38 -9.46
C HIS A 105 -32.52 6.36 -8.73
N ASP A 106 -33.50 5.65 -9.28
CA ASP A 106 -34.83 5.54 -8.69
C ASP A 106 -34.74 4.89 -7.30
N ALA A 107 -35.29 5.56 -6.29
CA ALA A 107 -35.31 5.09 -4.92
C ALA A 107 -36.01 3.72 -4.77
N ARG A 108 -37.00 3.41 -5.62
CA ARG A 108 -37.69 2.11 -5.62
C ARG A 108 -36.76 0.99 -6.08
N LEU A 109 -35.99 1.23 -7.13
CA LEU A 109 -35.00 0.27 -7.63
C LEU A 109 -33.86 0.07 -6.61
N ILE A 110 -33.41 1.15 -5.97
CA ILE A 110 -32.42 1.04 -4.89
C ILE A 110 -32.98 0.19 -3.73
N ALA A 111 -34.24 0.41 -3.33
CA ALA A 111 -34.88 -0.36 -2.27
C ALA A 111 -35.04 -1.85 -2.64
N GLU A 112 -35.40 -2.16 -3.88
CA GLU A 112 -35.53 -3.54 -4.39
C GLU A 112 -34.19 -4.30 -4.38
N HIS A 113 -33.09 -3.60 -4.67
CA HIS A 113 -31.75 -4.17 -4.66
C HIS A 113 -31.01 -4.04 -3.32
N SER A 114 -31.55 -3.29 -2.37
CA SER A 114 -30.96 -3.14 -1.04
C SER A 114 -31.01 -4.46 -0.27
N VAL A 115 -30.04 -4.64 0.63
CA VAL A 115 -30.05 -5.75 1.59
C VAL A 115 -31.30 -5.65 2.47
N MET A 116 -32.03 -6.77 2.58
CA MET A 116 -33.29 -6.85 3.31
C MET A 116 -33.06 -7.48 4.68
N SER A 117 -32.88 -6.63 5.69
CA SER A 117 -32.74 -7.07 7.09
C SER A 117 -33.67 -6.26 8.00
N SER A 118 -34.38 -6.94 8.89
CA SER A 118 -35.18 -6.31 9.95
C SER A 118 -34.34 -5.87 11.15
N THR A 119 -33.16 -6.47 11.32
CA THR A 119 -32.32 -6.28 12.51
C THR A 119 -31.17 -5.31 12.26
N TYR A 120 -30.53 -5.40 11.09
CA TYR A 120 -29.30 -4.66 10.80
C TYR A 120 -29.51 -3.64 9.68
N LYS A 121 -28.82 -2.51 9.80
CA LYS A 121 -28.88 -1.43 8.82
C LYS A 121 -27.98 -1.75 7.63
N SER A 122 -28.36 -1.27 6.44
CA SER A 122 -27.46 -1.22 5.30
C SER A 122 -26.53 -0.03 5.41
N LEU A 123 -25.34 -0.11 4.81
CA LEU A 123 -24.40 1.01 4.76
C LEU A 123 -25.01 2.21 4.01
N TRP A 124 -25.84 1.97 3.00
CA TRP A 124 -26.59 3.03 2.34
C TRP A 124 -27.56 3.77 3.28
N SER A 125 -28.29 3.04 4.13
CA SER A 125 -29.34 3.62 5.00
C SER A 125 -28.81 4.57 6.07
N ILE A 126 -27.53 4.50 6.41
CA ILE A 126 -26.90 5.39 7.41
C ILE A 126 -26.27 6.64 6.79
N LEU A 127 -26.41 6.83 5.47
CA LEU A 127 -25.82 7.97 4.76
C LEU A 127 -26.90 8.89 4.22
N LYS A 128 -26.64 10.19 4.31
CA LYS A 128 -27.41 11.23 3.63
C LYS A 128 -26.51 11.88 2.59
N ILE A 129 -26.95 11.85 1.34
CA ILE A 129 -26.14 12.31 0.19
C ILE A 129 -26.83 13.44 -0.54
N SER A 130 -26.15 14.57 -0.60
CA SER A 130 -26.70 15.83 -1.12
C SER A 130 -26.57 15.97 -2.63
N ASN A 131 -25.69 15.21 -3.28
CA ASN A 131 -25.45 15.28 -4.72
C ASN A 131 -25.80 13.96 -5.43
N ASP A 132 -26.57 14.05 -6.52
CA ASP A 132 -27.08 12.90 -7.27
C ASP A 132 -26.00 12.08 -7.97
N VAL A 133 -24.98 12.75 -8.51
CA VAL A 133 -23.85 12.07 -9.15
C VAL A 133 -23.05 11.30 -8.11
N VAL A 134 -22.83 11.89 -6.94
CA VAL A 134 -22.15 11.20 -5.81
C VAL A 134 -22.98 10.00 -5.33
N ALA A 135 -24.30 10.18 -5.17
CA ALA A 135 -25.22 9.10 -4.80
C ALA A 135 -25.11 7.92 -5.78
N ASN A 136 -25.17 8.18 -7.09
CA ASN A 136 -25.06 7.15 -8.12
C ASN A 136 -23.69 6.46 -8.10
N ILE A 137 -22.60 7.18 -7.90
CA ILE A 137 -21.25 6.58 -7.77
C ILE A 137 -21.18 5.62 -6.61
N LEU A 138 -21.77 5.98 -5.46
CA LEU A 138 -21.76 5.13 -4.28
C LEU A 138 -22.54 3.83 -4.48
N ILE A 139 -23.67 3.89 -5.19
CA ILE A 139 -24.40 2.68 -5.60
C ILE A 139 -23.59 1.88 -6.63
N ASP A 140 -23.23 2.50 -7.76
CA ASP A 140 -22.66 1.80 -8.92
C ASP A 140 -21.30 1.17 -8.63
N ARG A 141 -20.43 1.87 -7.89
CA ARG A 141 -19.05 1.41 -7.63
C ARG A 141 -18.89 0.69 -6.30
N TYR A 142 -19.62 1.11 -5.27
CA TYR A 142 -19.41 0.63 -3.91
C TYR A 142 -20.53 -0.26 -3.40
N GLN A 143 -21.68 -0.30 -4.08
CA GLN A 143 -22.82 -1.16 -3.77
C GLN A 143 -23.23 -1.08 -2.30
N LEU A 144 -23.25 0.15 -1.75
CA LEU A 144 -23.50 0.41 -0.34
C LEU A 144 -24.88 -0.10 0.12
N GLU A 145 -25.84 -0.18 -0.80
CA GLU A 145 -27.18 -0.71 -0.58
C GLU A 145 -27.18 -2.21 -0.33
N THR A 146 -26.20 -2.96 -0.86
CA THR A 146 -26.04 -4.40 -0.65
C THR A 146 -25.11 -4.77 0.51
N THR A 147 -24.60 -3.76 1.22
CA THR A 147 -23.63 -3.92 2.31
C THR A 147 -24.32 -3.81 3.67
N LEU A 148 -24.22 -4.85 4.50
CA LEU A 148 -24.86 -4.93 5.82
C LEU A 148 -23.90 -4.52 6.96
N LEU A 149 -24.42 -3.89 8.01
CA LEU A 149 -23.66 -3.46 9.19
C LEU A 149 -24.05 -4.29 10.41
N ILE A 150 -23.16 -5.17 10.87
CA ILE A 150 -23.42 -6.11 11.96
C ILE A 150 -22.47 -5.81 13.13
N PRO A 151 -22.94 -5.44 14.33
CA PRO A 151 -22.07 -4.99 15.42
C PRO A 151 -20.88 -5.91 15.74
N THR A 152 -21.11 -7.22 15.84
CA THR A 152 -20.12 -8.19 16.34
C THR A 152 -19.77 -9.29 15.32
N ALA A 153 -18.57 -9.85 15.46
CA ALA A 153 -18.10 -10.96 14.64
C ALA A 153 -18.92 -12.24 14.86
N ASP A 154 -19.42 -12.45 16.08
CA ASP A 154 -20.26 -13.60 16.45
C ASP A 154 -21.61 -13.54 15.75
N GLU A 155 -22.28 -12.38 15.78
CA GLU A 155 -23.53 -12.13 15.04
C GLU A 155 -23.31 -12.29 13.52
N ALA A 156 -22.21 -11.76 13.00
CA ALA A 156 -21.89 -11.85 11.58
C ALA A 156 -21.67 -13.30 11.14
N GLY A 157 -20.93 -14.08 11.93
CA GLY A 157 -20.71 -15.51 11.67
C GLY A 157 -21.99 -16.34 11.72
N ALA A 158 -22.90 -16.02 12.65
CA ALA A 158 -24.17 -16.73 12.79
C ALA A 158 -25.10 -16.54 11.59
N ILE A 159 -25.06 -15.37 10.93
CA ILE A 159 -26.02 -14.99 9.88
C ILE A 159 -25.47 -15.19 8.48
N LEU A 160 -24.15 -15.01 8.29
CA LEU A 160 -23.57 -14.94 6.94
C LEU A 160 -23.03 -16.29 6.44
N LYS A 161 -22.86 -17.26 7.34
CA LYS A 161 -22.25 -18.57 7.05
C LYS A 161 -23.23 -19.58 6.43
N ASP A 162 -24.52 -19.47 6.71
CA ASP A 162 -25.56 -20.36 6.15
C ASP A 162 -26.45 -19.58 5.18
N ARG A 163 -26.59 -20.09 3.95
CA ARG A 163 -27.43 -19.52 2.89
C ARG A 163 -28.85 -19.20 3.33
N ASN A 164 -29.41 -20.03 4.21
CA ASN A 164 -30.80 -19.87 4.67
C ASN A 164 -30.95 -18.68 5.63
N THR A 165 -29.87 -18.27 6.27
CA THR A 165 -29.83 -17.15 7.21
C THR A 165 -29.34 -15.85 6.58
N VAL A 166 -28.64 -15.92 5.44
CA VAL A 166 -28.14 -14.75 4.72
C VAL A 166 -29.30 -13.86 4.27
N PRO A 167 -29.33 -12.57 4.67
CA PRO A 167 -30.34 -11.63 4.22
C PRO A 167 -30.36 -11.48 2.70
N GLN A 168 -31.56 -11.38 2.11
CA GLN A 168 -31.70 -11.22 0.66
C GLN A 168 -30.91 -9.98 0.19
N ASN A 169 -30.27 -10.10 -0.97
CA ASN A 169 -29.39 -9.11 -1.60
C ASN A 169 -28.13 -8.74 -0.80
N CYS A 170 -27.83 -9.39 0.32
CA CYS A 170 -26.57 -9.17 1.04
C CYS A 170 -25.39 -9.69 0.21
N LYS A 171 -24.51 -8.78 -0.23
CA LYS A 171 -23.27 -9.15 -0.94
C LYS A 171 -22.04 -9.02 -0.06
N LEU A 172 -22.13 -8.17 0.96
CA LEU A 172 -21.02 -7.83 1.83
C LEU A 172 -21.56 -7.44 3.20
N ALA A 173 -20.78 -7.68 4.25
CA ALA A 173 -21.05 -7.11 5.55
C ALA A 173 -19.78 -6.63 6.24
N TYR A 174 -19.94 -5.66 7.13
CA TYR A 174 -18.86 -5.18 7.98
C TYR A 174 -19.25 -5.26 9.45
N THR A 175 -18.26 -5.63 10.28
CA THR A 175 -18.37 -5.46 11.72
C THR A 175 -17.98 -4.07 12.18
N LEU A 176 -18.35 -3.70 13.42
CA LEU A 176 -17.91 -2.44 14.01
C LEU A 176 -16.38 -2.36 14.13
N ARG A 177 -15.71 -3.52 14.22
CA ARG A 177 -14.24 -3.63 14.24
C ARG A 177 -13.60 -3.57 12.85
N GLY A 178 -14.40 -3.42 11.80
CA GLY A 178 -13.93 -3.35 10.42
C GLY A 178 -13.66 -4.70 9.76
N ASP A 179 -14.10 -5.81 10.37
CA ASP A 179 -14.00 -7.12 9.76
C ASP A 179 -14.93 -7.19 8.55
N ARG A 180 -14.39 -7.67 7.43
CA ARG A 180 -15.10 -7.74 6.16
C ARG A 180 -15.56 -9.17 5.89
N TYR A 181 -16.88 -9.35 5.79
CA TYR A 181 -17.51 -10.64 5.53
C TYR A 181 -18.09 -10.67 4.13
N PHE A 182 -17.87 -11.78 3.44
CA PHE A 182 -18.64 -12.17 2.27
C PHE A 182 -19.54 -13.34 2.67
N PRO A 183 -20.85 -13.29 2.35
CA PRO A 183 -21.79 -14.33 2.74
C PRO A 183 -21.65 -15.61 1.88
N ASP A 184 -22.29 -16.69 2.35
CA ASP A 184 -22.53 -17.92 1.57
C ASP A 184 -23.12 -17.60 0.18
N PRO A 185 -22.75 -18.31 -0.90
CA PRO A 185 -21.97 -19.55 -0.99
C PRO A 185 -20.44 -19.40 -0.89
N ASN A 186 -19.94 -18.17 -0.99
CA ASN A 186 -18.50 -17.90 -0.98
C ASN A 186 -18.09 -17.27 0.35
N TYR A 187 -18.45 -17.94 1.44
CA TYR A 187 -18.20 -17.42 2.78
C TYR A 187 -16.71 -17.22 3.04
N ARG A 188 -16.31 -15.98 3.30
CA ARG A 188 -14.93 -15.62 3.65
C ARG A 188 -14.92 -14.40 4.55
N VAL A 189 -13.94 -14.38 5.45
CA VAL A 189 -13.76 -13.31 6.44
C VAL A 189 -12.36 -12.76 6.30
N TYR A 190 -12.26 -11.44 6.26
CA TYR A 190 -10.99 -10.72 6.34
C TYR A 190 -11.03 -9.84 7.58
N SER A 191 -10.11 -10.11 8.52
CA SER A 191 -10.03 -9.36 9.77
C SER A 191 -9.78 -7.88 9.49
N GLY A 192 -10.51 -7.04 10.21
CA GLY A 192 -10.32 -5.60 10.20
C GLY A 192 -9.08 -5.21 11.02
N HIS A 193 -8.61 -3.99 10.82
CA HIS A 193 -7.52 -3.41 11.61
C HIS A 193 -8.05 -2.74 12.90
N GLY A 194 -9.24 -3.13 13.37
CA GLY A 194 -9.98 -2.45 14.44
C GLY A 194 -10.71 -1.20 13.96
N SER A 195 -11.37 -0.50 14.89
CA SER A 195 -11.95 0.81 14.61
C SER A 195 -10.82 1.80 14.33
N THR A 196 -10.51 2.01 13.06
CA THR A 196 -9.64 3.09 12.63
C THR A 196 -10.39 4.40 12.83
N GLN A 197 -9.71 5.42 13.34
CA GLN A 197 -10.32 6.71 13.57
C GLN A 197 -10.80 7.30 12.23
N THR A 198 -12.10 7.61 12.14
CA THR A 198 -12.74 8.36 11.04
C THR A 198 -11.90 9.62 10.76
N ARG A 199 -11.54 9.92 9.52
CA ARG A 199 -10.64 11.04 9.16
C ARG A 199 -11.32 12.15 8.36
N PHE A 200 -12.37 11.81 7.62
CA PHE A 200 -12.99 12.61 6.59
C PHE A 200 -14.47 12.91 6.83
N LEU A 201 -15.25 11.90 7.24
CA LEU A 201 -16.67 11.96 7.54
C LEU A 201 -16.95 12.25 9.02
N GLN A 202 -15.95 12.75 9.77
CA GLN A 202 -16.12 13.14 11.16
C GLN A 202 -17.09 14.33 11.30
N THR A 203 -17.88 14.31 12.37
CA THR A 203 -18.97 15.26 12.64
C THR A 203 -18.49 16.68 12.95
N SER A 204 -17.21 16.88 13.30
CA SER A 204 -16.64 18.20 13.57
C SER A 204 -15.16 18.33 13.20
N VAL A 205 -14.80 19.49 12.64
CA VAL A 205 -13.41 19.92 12.42
C VAL A 205 -12.59 19.88 13.72
N ALA A 206 -13.23 20.14 14.86
CA ALA A 206 -12.61 20.06 16.18
C ALA A 206 -12.23 18.61 16.56
N ASP A 207 -13.04 17.62 16.15
CA ASP A 207 -12.73 16.21 16.37
C ASP A 207 -11.51 15.78 15.56
N LYS A 208 -11.40 16.29 14.33
CA LYS A 208 -10.23 16.03 13.49
C LYS A 208 -8.97 16.68 14.05
N ALA A 209 -9.07 17.89 14.57
CA ALA A 209 -7.94 18.54 15.24
C ALA A 209 -7.46 17.71 16.45
N ARG A 210 -8.38 17.26 17.30
CA ARG A 210 -8.07 16.38 18.44
C ARG A 210 -7.44 15.06 18.01
N ALA A 211 -7.94 14.46 16.93
CA ALA A 211 -7.39 13.24 16.34
C ALA A 211 -5.93 13.43 15.91
N VAL A 212 -5.66 14.46 15.12
CA VAL A 212 -4.32 14.78 14.61
C VAL A 212 -3.36 15.10 15.77
N GLU A 213 -3.83 15.77 16.82
CA GLU A 213 -3.04 16.06 18.02
C GLU A 213 -2.68 14.79 18.81
N SER A 214 -3.63 13.87 18.95
CA SER A 214 -3.39 12.54 19.54
C SER A 214 -2.39 11.73 18.72
N ASP A 215 -2.51 11.75 17.39
CA ASP A 215 -1.58 11.07 16.48
C ASP A 215 -0.16 11.64 16.57
N ILE A 216 -0.02 12.97 16.62
CA ILE A 216 1.29 13.62 16.82
C ILE A 216 1.89 13.19 18.15
N SER A 217 1.10 13.13 19.21
CA SER A 217 1.57 12.76 20.55
C SER A 217 2.02 11.30 20.59
N ARG A 218 1.25 10.39 19.98
CA ARG A 218 1.61 8.97 19.85
C ARG A 218 2.89 8.77 19.04
N LEU A 219 2.99 9.40 17.87
CA LEU A 219 4.17 9.25 17.00
C LEU A 219 5.43 9.83 17.64
N LYS A 220 5.30 10.94 18.40
CA LYS A 220 6.41 11.47 19.20
C LYS A 220 6.86 10.46 20.25
N TYR A 221 5.92 9.89 21.01
CA TYR A 221 6.24 8.88 22.01
C TYR A 221 6.94 7.65 21.39
N GLU A 222 6.45 7.15 20.26
CA GLU A 222 7.09 6.04 19.54
C GLU A 222 8.49 6.40 19.04
N SER A 223 8.66 7.60 18.49
CA SER A 223 9.97 8.11 18.06
C SER A 223 10.95 8.20 19.22
N ASP A 224 10.53 8.74 20.36
CA ASP A 224 11.36 8.86 21.56
C ASP A 224 11.73 7.47 22.12
N ARG A 225 10.79 6.52 22.09
CA ARG A 225 11.05 5.12 22.49
C ARG A 225 12.08 4.46 21.59
N VAL A 226 11.93 4.56 20.27
CA VAL A 226 12.87 3.99 19.29
C VAL A 226 14.25 4.65 19.41
N ALA A 227 14.30 5.96 19.64
CA ALA A 227 15.56 6.67 19.87
C ALA A 227 16.27 6.19 21.16
N ALA A 228 15.51 5.92 22.23
CA ALA A 228 16.05 5.35 23.45
C ALA A 228 16.58 3.92 23.24
N GLU A 229 15.82 3.06 22.55
CA GLU A 229 16.24 1.70 22.19
C GLU A 229 17.52 1.70 21.34
N LEU A 230 17.61 2.56 20.33
CA LEU A 230 18.81 2.72 19.50
C LEU A 230 20.04 3.14 20.32
N LYS A 231 19.85 4.06 21.28
CA LYS A 231 20.94 4.50 22.16
C LYS A 231 21.45 3.38 23.04
N THR A 232 20.56 2.57 23.61
CA THR A 232 20.92 1.40 24.42
C THR A 232 21.68 0.38 23.59
N LEU A 233 21.15 -0.01 22.43
CA LEU A 233 21.76 -1.00 21.55
C LEU A 233 23.13 -0.53 21.02
N SER A 234 23.28 0.76 20.72
CA SER A 234 24.56 1.34 20.35
C SER A 234 25.59 1.27 21.48
N GLY A 235 25.16 1.46 22.74
CA GLY A 235 26.02 1.30 23.91
C GLY A 235 26.48 -0.14 24.11
N GLU A 236 25.57 -1.11 23.98
CA GLU A 236 25.88 -2.54 24.06
C GLU A 236 26.87 -2.97 22.98
N CYS A 237 26.66 -2.52 21.73
CA CYS A 237 27.57 -2.77 20.62
C CYS A 237 28.98 -2.19 20.88
N ALA A 238 29.09 -1.02 21.49
CA ALA A 238 30.38 -0.43 21.84
C ALA A 238 31.11 -1.23 22.93
N GLU A 239 30.38 -1.73 23.93
CA GLU A 239 30.93 -2.55 25.00
C GLU A 239 31.38 -3.94 24.49
N LEU A 240 30.58 -4.59 23.65
CA LEU A 240 30.96 -5.86 23.02
C LEU A 240 32.22 -5.73 22.18
N ARG A 241 32.36 -4.65 21.40
CA ARG A 241 33.60 -4.35 20.65
C ARG A 241 34.80 -4.16 21.56
N ARG A 242 34.60 -3.54 22.74
CA ARG A 242 35.66 -3.37 23.73
C ARG A 242 36.09 -4.72 24.32
N GLN A 243 35.13 -5.58 24.66
CA GLN A 243 35.38 -6.92 25.18
C GLN A 243 36.08 -7.83 24.17
N GLU A 244 35.70 -7.74 22.89
CA GLU A 244 36.36 -8.45 21.79
C GLU A 244 37.84 -8.04 21.69
N LYS A 245 38.12 -6.73 21.73
CA LYS A 245 39.48 -6.19 21.69
C LYS A 245 40.33 -6.66 22.88
N ASP A 246 39.80 -6.61 24.08
CA ASP A 246 40.50 -7.06 25.29
C ASP A 246 40.77 -8.58 25.26
N SER A 247 39.79 -9.37 24.82
CA SER A 247 39.94 -10.81 24.65
C SER A 247 41.00 -11.16 23.60
N ASN A 248 41.03 -10.43 22.47
CA ASN A 248 42.06 -10.61 21.44
C ASN A 248 43.46 -10.25 21.95
N GLN A 249 43.59 -9.19 22.76
CA GLN A 249 44.87 -8.84 23.39
C GLN A 249 45.36 -9.93 24.35
N LYS A 250 44.47 -10.44 25.21
CA LYS A 250 44.76 -11.56 26.13
C LYS A 250 45.16 -12.82 25.37
N LEU A 251 44.45 -13.16 24.29
CA LEU A 251 44.76 -14.30 23.43
C LEU A 251 46.16 -14.17 22.82
N ASN A 252 46.50 -12.98 22.32
CA ASN A 252 47.82 -12.74 21.74
C ASN A 252 48.93 -12.88 22.78
N GLY A 253 48.73 -12.35 24.00
CA GLY A 253 49.66 -12.52 25.11
C GLY A 253 49.88 -13.99 25.48
N LYS A 254 48.81 -14.80 25.53
CA LYS A 254 48.90 -16.24 25.77
C LYS A 254 49.64 -16.96 24.64
N LYS A 255 49.40 -16.62 23.37
CA LYS A 255 50.11 -17.20 22.22
C LYS A 255 51.62 -16.96 22.29
N VAL A 256 52.04 -15.74 22.64
CA VAL A 256 53.45 -15.40 22.85
C VAL A 256 54.05 -16.24 23.98
N LYS A 257 53.33 -16.38 25.10
CA LYS A 257 53.80 -17.16 26.25
C LYS A 257 53.92 -18.66 25.93
N VAL A 258 52.95 -19.23 25.21
CA VAL A 258 53.03 -20.61 24.70
C VAL A 258 54.25 -20.79 23.79
N ARG A 259 54.53 -19.85 22.89
CA ARG A 259 55.73 -19.90 22.05
C ARG A 259 57.02 -19.88 22.87
N SER A 260 57.10 -19.03 23.89
CA SER A 260 58.28 -18.97 24.78
C SER A 260 58.46 -20.23 25.63
N LEU A 261 57.35 -20.84 26.09
CA LEU A 261 57.40 -22.08 26.87
C LEU A 261 57.79 -23.28 26.00
N ARG A 262 57.31 -23.33 24.75
CA ARG A 262 57.76 -24.34 23.79
C ARG A 262 59.25 -24.23 23.50
N GLN A 263 59.76 -23.01 23.35
CA GLN A 263 61.20 -22.79 23.16
C GLN A 263 62.01 -23.28 24.36
N LYS A 264 61.57 -22.96 25.59
CA LYS A 264 62.21 -23.45 26.82
C LYS A 264 62.11 -24.96 26.99
N LEU A 265 60.99 -25.56 26.58
CA LEU A 265 60.81 -27.01 26.62
C LEU A 265 61.84 -27.69 25.71
N THR A 266 62.00 -27.21 24.47
CA THR A 266 63.00 -27.73 23.53
C THR A 266 64.44 -27.53 24.03
N GLU A 267 64.69 -26.44 24.76
CA GLU A 267 65.99 -26.14 25.35
C GLU A 267 66.32 -27.07 26.54
N LEU A 268 65.31 -27.41 27.35
CA LEU A 268 65.41 -28.37 28.46
C LEU A 268 65.47 -29.83 27.98
N GLU A 269 64.74 -30.18 26.92
CA GLU A 269 64.81 -31.50 26.27
C GLU A 269 66.19 -31.77 25.62
N GLY A 270 66.99 -30.73 25.39
CA GLY A 270 68.36 -30.83 24.88
C GLY A 270 69.45 -30.99 25.95
N GLN A 271 69.11 -30.93 27.25
CA GLN A 271 70.05 -31.11 28.36
C GLN A 271 69.62 -32.31 29.20
N GLU A 272 70.08 -33.49 28.81
CA GLU A 272 69.92 -34.72 29.60
C GLU A 272 71.25 -35.01 30.32
N GLU A 273 71.32 -34.72 31.62
CA GLU A 273 72.37 -35.23 32.52
C GLU A 273 71.74 -35.77 33.84
N PRO A 274 72.36 -36.79 34.47
CA PRO A 274 71.69 -37.80 35.31
C PRO A 274 71.50 -37.40 36.80
N PRO A 275 70.63 -38.11 37.56
CA PRO A 275 70.27 -37.77 38.96
C PRO A 275 71.26 -38.40 39.97
N PRO A 276 71.42 -37.88 41.23
CA PRO A 276 70.49 -38.17 42.36
C PRO A 276 70.52 -37.10 43.51
N PRO A 277 70.09 -37.36 44.77
CA PRO A 277 68.77 -37.78 45.30
C PRO A 277 68.25 -36.88 46.46
N SER A 278 66.93 -36.81 46.69
CA SER A 278 66.36 -36.91 48.05
C SER A 278 64.90 -37.37 47.98
N LEU A 279 64.68 -38.68 48.13
CA LEU A 279 63.37 -39.34 47.98
C LEU A 279 62.29 -38.81 48.97
N SER A 280 62.68 -38.15 50.06
CA SER A 280 61.77 -37.70 51.11
C SER A 280 60.98 -36.42 50.78
N LEU A 281 61.59 -35.49 50.02
CA LEU A 281 60.92 -34.27 49.56
C LEU A 281 60.09 -34.54 48.29
N LEU A 282 60.57 -35.46 47.45
CA LEU A 282 59.89 -35.88 46.24
C LEU A 282 58.57 -36.60 46.51
N GLU A 283 58.42 -37.38 47.59
CA GLU A 283 57.15 -38.04 47.91
C GLU A 283 56.04 -37.05 48.34
N GLU A 284 56.39 -35.96 49.03
CA GLU A 284 55.43 -34.93 49.41
C GLU A 284 55.05 -34.04 48.21
N ASP A 285 56.03 -33.73 47.35
CA ASP A 285 55.79 -33.05 46.09
C ASP A 285 55.02 -33.92 45.09
N ILE A 286 55.26 -35.24 45.02
CA ILE A 286 54.47 -36.15 44.18
C ILE A 286 53.00 -36.12 44.62
N LYS A 287 52.69 -36.17 45.92
CA LYS A 287 51.29 -36.07 46.39
C LYS A 287 50.64 -34.73 46.06
N LYS A 288 51.37 -33.61 46.17
CA LYS A 288 50.85 -32.28 45.80
C LYS A 288 50.66 -32.17 44.29
N GLN A 289 51.59 -32.70 43.49
CA GLN A 289 51.49 -32.77 42.03
C GLN A 289 50.35 -33.69 41.58
N GLU A 290 50.10 -34.81 42.25
CA GLU A 290 48.99 -35.74 41.97
C GLU A 290 47.63 -35.08 42.25
N ALA A 291 47.49 -34.36 43.38
CA ALA A 291 46.29 -33.59 43.68
C ALA A 291 46.06 -32.45 42.67
N TYR A 292 47.13 -31.74 42.29
CA TYR A 292 47.06 -30.70 41.26
C TYR A 292 46.73 -31.27 39.88
N LEU A 293 47.25 -32.46 39.55
CA LEU A 293 46.91 -33.18 38.32
C LEU A 293 45.45 -33.63 38.33
N ALA A 294 44.91 -34.10 39.46
CA ALA A 294 43.51 -34.48 39.58
C ALA A 294 42.58 -33.27 39.34
N ASP A 295 42.84 -32.14 40.01
CA ASP A 295 42.09 -30.89 39.82
C ASP A 295 42.22 -30.33 38.40
N ALA A 296 43.43 -30.37 37.83
CA ALA A 296 43.66 -29.95 36.45
C ALA A 296 42.94 -30.86 35.44
N THR A 297 42.84 -32.15 35.73
CA THR A 297 42.14 -33.13 34.87
C THR A 297 40.62 -32.94 34.94
N ASP A 298 40.06 -32.68 36.13
CA ASP A 298 38.64 -32.36 36.31
C ASP A 298 38.28 -31.03 35.63
N ALA A 299 39.11 -29.99 35.80
CA ALA A 299 38.93 -28.71 35.11
C ALA A 299 39.02 -28.86 33.58
N LEU A 300 39.94 -29.71 33.09
CA LEU A 300 40.09 -30.00 31.66
C LEU A 300 38.89 -30.78 31.12
N SER A 301 38.33 -31.72 31.88
CA SER A 301 37.10 -32.44 31.54
C SER A 301 35.91 -31.50 31.38
N LYS A 302 35.67 -30.64 32.39
CA LYS A 302 34.60 -29.63 32.36
C LYS A 302 34.75 -28.65 31.21
N THR A 303 35.99 -28.21 30.94
CA THR A 303 36.27 -27.31 29.81
C THR A 303 36.02 -28.00 28.47
N LYS A 304 36.33 -29.29 28.36
CA LYS A 304 36.09 -30.09 27.14
C LYS A 304 34.59 -30.29 26.88
N GLU A 305 33.80 -30.55 27.93
CA GLU A 305 32.34 -30.60 27.84
C GLU A 305 31.75 -29.25 27.41
N GLN A 306 32.20 -28.15 28.01
CA GLN A 306 31.75 -26.82 27.63
C GLN A 306 32.08 -26.48 26.17
N ILE A 307 33.29 -26.83 25.72
CA ILE A 307 33.68 -26.67 24.31
C ILE A 307 32.78 -27.50 23.40
N GLN A 308 32.44 -28.75 23.75
CA GLN A 308 31.53 -29.56 22.94
C GLN A 308 30.14 -28.92 22.83
N VAL A 309 29.56 -28.45 23.94
CA VAL A 309 28.26 -27.78 23.94
C VAL A 309 28.28 -26.53 23.07
N THR A 310 29.26 -25.65 23.28
CA THR A 310 29.37 -24.40 22.50
C THR A 310 29.66 -24.66 21.03
N THR A 311 30.40 -25.72 20.69
CA THR A 311 30.64 -26.11 19.29
C THR A 311 29.35 -26.62 18.63
N ALA A 312 28.53 -27.38 19.35
CA ALA A 312 27.23 -27.84 18.87
C ALA A 312 26.27 -26.65 18.63
N GLU A 313 26.16 -25.72 19.58
CA GLU A 313 25.36 -24.50 19.45
C GLU A 313 25.82 -23.63 18.26
N PHE A 314 27.13 -23.44 18.10
CA PHE A 314 27.69 -22.73 16.95
C PHE A 314 27.34 -23.41 15.62
N THR A 315 27.39 -24.74 15.56
CA THR A 315 27.07 -25.49 14.35
C THR A 315 25.61 -25.30 13.94
N VAL A 316 24.69 -25.33 14.91
CA VAL A 316 23.26 -25.08 14.68
C VAL A 316 23.02 -23.64 14.21
N ALA A 317 23.60 -22.66 14.90
CA ALA A 317 23.46 -21.25 14.54
C ALA A 317 24.04 -20.94 13.14
N ASN A 318 25.19 -21.54 12.80
CA ASN A 318 25.82 -21.38 11.49
C ASN A 318 24.99 -22.04 10.37
N GLY A 319 24.32 -23.16 10.64
CA GLY A 319 23.35 -23.77 9.73
C GLY A 319 22.18 -22.85 9.41
N ALA A 320 21.54 -22.31 10.46
CA ALA A 320 20.43 -21.35 10.31
C ALA A 320 20.86 -20.08 9.56
N TYR A 321 22.07 -19.57 9.82
CA TYR A 321 22.63 -18.43 9.08
C TYR A 321 22.82 -18.75 7.60
N SER A 322 23.35 -19.93 7.27
CA SER A 322 23.56 -20.34 5.88
C SER A 322 22.24 -20.52 5.12
N GLU A 323 21.19 -21.04 5.76
CA GLU A 323 19.86 -21.14 5.16
C GLU A 323 19.22 -19.78 4.92
N ALA A 324 19.32 -18.88 5.90
CA ALA A 324 18.83 -17.51 5.76
C ALA A 324 19.53 -16.77 4.61
N MET A 325 20.85 -16.89 4.50
CA MET A 325 21.62 -16.31 3.38
C MET A 325 21.21 -16.87 2.03
N ARG A 326 20.95 -18.18 1.93
CA ARG A 326 20.47 -18.80 0.70
C ARG A 326 19.08 -18.29 0.30
N SER A 327 18.17 -18.12 1.27
CA SER A 327 16.83 -17.56 1.02
C SER A 327 16.89 -16.10 0.55
N ILE A 328 17.80 -15.30 1.12
CA ILE A 328 18.03 -13.92 0.69
C ILE A 328 18.52 -13.86 -0.77
N GLU A 329 19.49 -14.70 -1.15
CA GLU A 329 20.00 -14.67 -2.53
C GLU A 329 18.93 -15.15 -3.53
N GLN A 330 18.13 -16.17 -3.18
CA GLN A 330 17.00 -16.60 -4.01
C GLN A 330 15.98 -15.48 -4.20
N THR A 331 15.60 -14.78 -3.13
CA THR A 331 14.63 -13.66 -3.20
C THR A 331 15.17 -12.51 -4.07
N LYS A 332 16.48 -12.29 -4.05
CA LYS A 332 17.15 -11.27 -4.86
C LYS A 332 17.21 -11.65 -6.33
N GLU A 333 17.45 -12.93 -6.66
CA GLU A 333 17.33 -13.43 -8.04
C GLU A 333 15.91 -13.28 -8.58
N GLU A 334 14.89 -13.65 -7.80
CA GLU A 334 13.48 -13.47 -8.15
C GLU A 334 13.13 -11.98 -8.37
N ALA A 335 13.63 -11.09 -7.50
CA ALA A 335 13.45 -9.65 -7.67
C ALA A 335 14.12 -9.11 -8.94
N ASN A 336 15.29 -9.62 -9.31
CA ASN A 336 15.99 -9.25 -10.54
C ASN A 336 15.23 -9.70 -11.80
N ASP A 337 14.70 -10.93 -11.81
CA ASP A 337 13.88 -11.45 -12.91
C ASP A 337 12.58 -10.63 -13.09
N ILE A 338 11.93 -10.26 -11.98
CA ILE A 338 10.76 -9.35 -12.02
C ILE A 338 11.14 -7.97 -12.56
N MET A 339 12.27 -7.40 -12.14
CA MET A 339 12.75 -6.11 -12.66
C MET A 339 13.04 -6.15 -14.17
N GLU A 340 13.60 -7.26 -14.66
CA GLU A 340 13.86 -7.43 -16.09
C GLU A 340 12.55 -7.54 -16.89
N LYS A 341 11.57 -8.29 -16.37
CA LYS A 341 10.21 -8.37 -16.94
C LYS A 341 9.54 -7.01 -17.00
N ILE A 342 9.65 -6.20 -15.93
CA ILE A 342 9.12 -4.83 -15.90
C ILE A 342 9.79 -3.95 -16.97
N LYS A 343 11.12 -3.99 -17.09
CA LYS A 343 11.84 -3.23 -18.14
C LYS A 343 11.37 -3.62 -19.54
N ASN A 344 11.18 -4.91 -19.80
CA ASN A 344 10.69 -5.41 -21.08
C ASN A 344 9.24 -4.97 -21.37
N LEU A 345 8.37 -4.95 -20.36
CA LEU A 345 6.99 -4.44 -20.50
C LEU A 345 6.97 -2.94 -20.78
N ILE A 346 7.81 -2.14 -20.12
CA ILE A 346 7.94 -0.70 -20.39
C ILE A 346 8.44 -0.45 -21.82
N ALA A 347 9.40 -1.26 -22.30
CA ALA A 347 9.87 -1.16 -23.69
C ALA A 347 8.75 -1.46 -24.69
N LYS A 348 7.99 -2.53 -24.47
CA LYS A 348 6.81 -2.88 -25.30
C LYS A 348 5.73 -1.79 -25.26
N GLU A 349 5.47 -1.20 -24.10
CA GLU A 349 4.52 -0.08 -23.97
C GLU A 349 4.95 1.13 -24.80
N LYS A 350 6.25 1.47 -24.78
CA LYS A 350 6.80 2.56 -25.60
C LYS A 350 6.67 2.27 -27.10
N GLU A 351 6.92 1.03 -27.54
CA GLU A 351 6.71 0.66 -28.93
C GLU A 351 5.24 0.72 -29.34
N MET A 352 4.33 0.22 -28.51
CA MET A 352 2.89 0.32 -28.76
C MET A 352 2.41 1.77 -28.85
N LYS A 353 2.92 2.68 -28.00
CA LYS A 353 2.58 4.11 -28.11
C LYS A 353 3.09 4.74 -29.41
N ARG A 354 4.26 4.32 -29.90
CA ARG A 354 4.80 4.80 -31.19
C ARG A 354 3.95 4.30 -32.36
N THR A 355 3.57 3.02 -32.37
CA THR A 355 2.71 2.47 -33.42
C THR A 355 1.30 3.08 -33.38
N GLU A 356 0.73 3.30 -32.20
CA GLU A 356 -0.54 4.00 -32.03
C GLU A 356 -0.49 5.43 -32.59
N SER A 357 0.59 6.17 -32.32
CA SER A 357 0.78 7.52 -32.86
C SER A 357 0.87 7.53 -34.39
N LEU A 358 1.59 6.56 -34.98
CA LEU A 358 1.70 6.42 -36.44
C LEU A 358 0.36 6.07 -37.07
N LEU A 359 -0.39 5.14 -36.48
CA LEU A 359 -1.74 4.76 -36.94
C LEU A 359 -2.71 5.93 -36.87
N LYS A 360 -2.70 6.72 -35.78
CA LYS A 360 -3.51 7.95 -35.67
C LYS A 360 -3.18 8.96 -36.77
N GLN A 361 -1.89 9.13 -37.10
CA GLN A 361 -1.48 10.02 -38.17
C GLN A 361 -1.93 9.52 -39.55
N GLN A 362 -1.85 8.21 -39.80
CA GLN A 362 -2.36 7.60 -41.04
C GLN A 362 -3.88 7.72 -41.15
N MET A 363 -4.62 7.47 -40.07
CA MET A 363 -6.08 7.67 -40.03
C MET A 363 -6.45 9.12 -40.34
N LYS A 364 -5.74 10.10 -39.77
CA LYS A 364 -5.99 11.52 -40.04
C LYS A 364 -5.83 11.84 -41.53
N LYS A 365 -4.73 11.39 -42.14
CA LYS A 365 -4.50 11.56 -43.60
C LYS A 365 -5.58 10.89 -44.44
N GLN A 366 -6.07 9.72 -44.01
CA GLN A 366 -7.12 9.01 -44.74
C GLN A 366 -8.46 9.72 -44.63
N VAL A 367 -8.81 10.25 -43.46
CA VAL A 367 -10.02 11.06 -43.26
C VAL A 367 -9.97 12.33 -44.10
N GLU A 368 -8.82 13.03 -44.13
CA GLU A 368 -8.61 14.20 -44.99
C GLU A 368 -8.83 13.87 -46.47
N LYS A 369 -8.27 12.76 -46.96
CA LYS A 369 -8.50 12.28 -48.33
C LYS A 369 -9.97 11.94 -48.59
N THR A 370 -10.64 11.25 -47.68
CA THR A 370 -12.06 10.90 -47.85
C THR A 370 -12.91 12.16 -47.97
N ASN A 371 -12.69 13.15 -47.10
CA ASN A 371 -13.39 14.44 -47.14
C ASN A 371 -13.13 15.20 -48.45
N GLU A 372 -11.90 15.21 -48.96
CA GLU A 372 -11.59 15.81 -50.27
C GLU A 372 -12.33 15.10 -51.41
N THR A 373 -12.42 13.76 -51.34
CA THR A 373 -13.10 12.95 -52.34
C THR A 373 -14.62 13.16 -52.30
N GLU A 374 -15.21 13.24 -51.10
CA GLU A 374 -16.63 13.57 -50.90
C GLU A 374 -16.96 14.98 -51.40
N LYS A 375 -16.08 15.96 -51.16
CA LYS A 375 -16.24 17.31 -51.68
C LYS A 375 -16.21 17.34 -53.21
N ARG A 376 -15.28 16.61 -53.83
CA ARG A 376 -15.26 16.47 -55.31
C ARG A 376 -16.50 15.76 -55.84
N HIS A 377 -16.97 14.72 -55.13
CA HIS A 377 -18.17 14.00 -55.51
C HIS A 377 -19.41 14.90 -55.48
N THR A 378 -19.59 15.68 -54.40
CA THR A 378 -20.69 16.64 -54.28
C THR A 378 -20.63 17.74 -55.34
N GLU A 379 -19.46 18.34 -55.58
CA GLU A 379 -19.26 19.32 -56.66
C GLU A 379 -19.59 18.73 -58.04
N MET A 380 -19.20 17.47 -58.30
CA MET A 380 -19.49 16.79 -59.56
C MET A 380 -20.97 16.42 -59.69
N GLN A 381 -21.63 16.06 -58.60
CA GLN A 381 -23.06 15.77 -58.54
C GLN A 381 -23.89 17.04 -58.77
N GLU A 382 -23.50 18.19 -58.22
CA GLU A 382 -24.12 19.49 -58.49
C GLU A 382 -23.95 19.91 -59.96
N LYS A 383 -22.76 19.70 -60.54
CA LYS A 383 -22.52 19.96 -61.97
C LYS A 383 -23.39 19.05 -62.85
N LEU A 384 -23.44 17.76 -62.55
CA LEU A 384 -24.27 16.80 -63.27
C LEU A 384 -25.75 17.19 -63.19
N GLN A 385 -26.22 17.62 -62.02
CA GLN A 385 -27.59 18.07 -61.84
C GLN A 385 -27.90 19.32 -62.68
N LYS A 386 -27.01 20.32 -62.67
CA LYS A 386 -27.15 21.53 -63.52
C LYS A 386 -27.15 21.19 -65.00
N GLU A 387 -26.26 20.31 -65.44
CA GLU A 387 -26.20 19.86 -66.85
C GLU A 387 -27.44 19.05 -67.23
N THR A 388 -27.96 18.22 -66.33
CA THR A 388 -29.21 17.45 -66.54
C THR A 388 -30.42 18.37 -66.62
N GLU A 389 -30.51 19.38 -65.76
CA GLU A 389 -31.56 20.41 -65.79
C GLU A 389 -31.48 21.24 -67.09
N ALA A 390 -30.27 21.63 -67.52
CA ALA A 390 -30.07 22.32 -68.78
C ALA A 390 -30.44 21.46 -70.00
N ALA A 391 -30.12 20.17 -70.00
CA ALA A 391 -30.48 19.24 -71.07
C ALA A 391 -32.00 19.00 -71.14
N ASN A 392 -32.67 18.82 -69.99
CA ASN A 392 -34.13 18.68 -69.93
C ASN A 392 -34.88 19.93 -70.41
N ASN A 393 -34.30 21.12 -70.25
CA ASN A 393 -34.86 22.37 -70.77
C ASN A 393 -34.72 22.53 -72.29
N LEU A 394 -33.78 21.81 -72.92
CA LEU A 394 -33.55 21.85 -74.37
C LEU A 394 -34.40 20.81 -75.11
N LEU A 395 -34.53 19.60 -74.57
CA LEU A 395 -35.36 18.51 -75.11
C LEU A 395 -35.89 17.62 -73.95
N PRO A 396 -37.16 17.21 -73.95
CA PRO A 396 -37.67 16.27 -72.95
C PRO A 396 -36.96 14.92 -73.07
N ARG A 397 -36.62 14.32 -71.92
CA ARG A 397 -35.93 13.03 -71.82
C ARG A 397 -36.71 11.96 -72.59
N ILE A 398 -36.07 11.35 -73.59
CA ILE A 398 -36.62 10.22 -74.34
C ILE A 398 -36.27 8.95 -73.55
N ASP A 399 -37.26 8.28 -73.00
CA ASP A 399 -37.07 6.95 -72.44
C ASP A 399 -36.89 5.95 -73.58
N THR A 400 -35.65 5.52 -73.79
CA THR A 400 -35.34 4.36 -74.62
C THR A 400 -35.42 3.12 -73.75
N ASP A 401 -36.35 2.22 -74.07
CA ASP A 401 -36.32 0.85 -73.55
C ASP A 401 -35.09 0.13 -74.12
N ARG A 402 -34.13 -0.09 -73.21
CA ARG A 402 -32.87 -0.86 -73.29
C ARG A 402 -31.68 -0.24 -74.00
#